data_AF-A0A1A6FTS9-F1
#
_entry.id   AF-A0A1A6FTS9-F1
#
_cell.length_a   1.000
_cell.length_b   1.000
_cell.length_c   1.000
_cell.angle_alpha   90.00
_cell.angle_beta   90.00
_cell.angle_gamma   90.00
#
_symmetry.space_group_name_H-M   'P 1'
#
loop_
_entity.id
_entity.type
_entity.pdbx_description
1 polymer ?
#
loop_
_entity_poly.entity_id
_entity_poly.type
_entity_poly.pdbx_seq_one_letter_code
_entity_poly.pdbx_strand_id
1 'polypeptide(L)' 'DDTVVAIPYGSRHIRLVLKGPDHLYLETKTLQGTKGENSLSSMGTFLVDNSTVDFQKLPDKEILRMAGPLTADFII' A
#
# COMPACT_ATOMS: atom_id res chain seq x y z
N ASP A 1 9.27 -11.99 9.69
CA ASP A 1 9.71 -10.80 8.94
C ASP A 1 9.52 -11.20 7.50
N ASP A 2 8.28 -11.07 7.08
CA ASP A 2 7.73 -11.65 5.85
C ASP A 2 7.43 -10.53 4.86
N THR A 3 8.21 -9.44 4.96
CA THR A 3 8.15 -8.28 4.08
C THR A 3 8.38 -8.76 2.65
N VAL A 4 7.35 -8.66 1.80
CA VAL A 4 7.43 -9.11 0.41
C VAL A 4 7.93 -7.96 -0.47
N VAL A 5 7.50 -6.72 -0.18
CA VAL A 5 7.89 -5.54 -0.96
C VAL A 5 8.06 -4.32 -0.06
N ALA A 6 9.18 -3.61 -0.21
CA ALA A 6 9.38 -2.28 0.34
C ALA A 6 9.37 -1.22 -0.77
N ILE A 7 8.57 -0.17 -0.59
CA ILE A 7 8.39 0.93 -1.54
C ILE A 7 8.85 2.22 -0.85
N PRO A 8 10.00 2.79 -1.26
CA PRO A 8 10.58 3.92 -0.54
C PRO A 8 9.77 5.21 -0.66
N TYR A 9 9.92 6.07 0.35
CA TYR A 9 9.53 7.48 0.33
C TYR A 9 9.89 8.15 -1.00
N GLY A 10 8.98 8.98 -1.53
CA GLY A 10 9.17 9.72 -2.77
C GLY A 10 8.90 8.92 -4.05
N SER A 11 8.67 7.61 -3.96
CA SER A 11 8.28 6.77 -5.10
C SER A 11 7.00 7.27 -5.79
N ARG A 12 6.86 7.01 -7.09
CA ARG A 12 5.74 7.47 -7.93
C ARG A 12 5.25 6.35 -8.85
N HIS A 13 3.99 6.46 -9.26
CA HIS A 13 3.35 5.57 -10.24
C HIS A 13 3.43 4.08 -9.87
N ILE A 14 3.17 3.77 -8.61
CA ILE A 14 3.23 2.40 -8.10
C ILE A 14 1.96 1.66 -8.47
N ARG A 15 2.13 0.41 -8.89
CA ARG A 15 1.04 -0.54 -9.10
C ARG A 15 1.48 -1.93 -8.68
N LEU A 16 0.80 -2.48 -7.68
CA LEU A 16 0.96 -3.84 -7.20
C LEU A 16 -0.30 -4.66 -7.54
N VAL A 17 -0.09 -5.93 -7.87
CA VAL A 17 -1.17 -6.87 -8.18
C VAL A 17 -0.86 -8.19 -7.46
N LEU A 18 -1.67 -8.52 -6.47
CA LEU A 18 -1.65 -9.82 -5.80
C LEU A 18 -2.70 -10.72 -6.44
N LYS A 19 -2.31 -11.91 -6.89
CA LYS A 19 -3.23 -12.89 -7.47
C LYS A 19 -3.45 -14.04 -6.50
N GLY A 20 -4.64 -14.64 -6.51
CA GLY A 20 -4.98 -15.76 -5.65
C GLY A 20 -5.77 -15.33 -4.41
N PRO A 21 -5.91 -16.24 -3.42
CA PRO A 21 -6.82 -16.05 -2.30
C PRO A 21 -6.25 -15.17 -1.18
N ASP A 22 -4.98 -14.80 -1.25
CA ASP A 22 -4.31 -14.00 -0.22
C ASP A 22 -4.66 -12.51 -0.32
N HIS A 23 -4.33 -11.74 0.72
CA HIS A 23 -4.70 -10.33 0.85
C HIS A 23 -3.49 -9.42 1.07
N LEU A 24 -3.53 -8.23 0.47
CA LEU A 24 -2.53 -7.20 0.69
C LEU A 24 -2.73 -6.57 2.08
N TYR A 25 -1.66 -6.57 2.87
CA TYR A 25 -1.57 -5.79 4.10
C TYR A 25 -0.61 -4.62 3.88
N LEU A 26 -0.90 -3.47 4.49
CA LEU A 26 -0.05 -2.30 4.33
C LEU A 26 0.43 -1.80 5.68
N GLU A 27 1.73 -1.76 5.81
CA GLU A 27 2.42 -1.02 6.84
C GLU A 27 3.10 0.21 6.23
N THR A 28 3.18 1.26 7.02
CA THR A 28 3.91 2.47 6.66
C THR A 28 4.91 2.83 7.73
N LYS A 29 5.97 3.50 7.29
CA LYS A 29 6.97 4.09 8.18
C LYS A 29 7.36 5.47 7.67
N THR A 30 7.05 6.49 8.45
CA THR A 30 7.42 7.88 8.12
C THR A 30 8.91 8.13 8.34
N LEU A 31 9.45 9.23 7.80
CA LEU A 31 10.84 9.64 8.03
C LEU A 31 11.16 9.88 9.51
N GLN A 32 10.15 10.22 10.32
CA GLN A 32 10.25 10.40 11.77
C GLN A 32 10.22 9.07 12.53
N GLY A 33 10.03 7.94 11.82
CA GLY A 33 9.99 6.60 12.40
C GLY A 33 8.62 6.16 12.92
N THR A 34 7.57 6.97 12.72
CA THR A 34 6.20 6.60 13.10
C THR A 34 5.71 5.48 12.19
N LYS A 35 5.18 4.42 12.79
CA LYS A 35 4.57 3.30 12.06
C LYS A 35 3.05 3.44 12.00
N GLY A 36 2.47 3.08 10.86
CA GLY A 36 1.03 2.96 10.67
C GLY A 36 0.68 1.60 10.09
N GLU A 37 -0.42 1.01 10.55
CA GLU A 37 -0.95 -0.25 10.05
C GLU A 37 -2.32 0.01 9.39
N ASN A 38 -2.48 -0.40 8.14
CA ASN A 38 -3.69 -0.14 7.36
C ASN A 38 -4.16 -1.42 6.65
N SER A 39 -5.27 -1.98 7.13
CA SER A 39 -5.96 -3.06 6.42
C SER A 39 -6.99 -2.48 5.46
N LEU A 40 -6.79 -2.69 4.15
CA LEU A 40 -7.75 -2.27 3.14
C LEU A 40 -8.76 -3.39 2.89
N SER A 41 -9.87 -3.37 3.62
CA SER A 41 -10.90 -4.41 3.53
C SER A 41 -11.95 -4.15 2.45
N SER A 42 -12.12 -2.89 2.03
CA SER A 42 -13.10 -2.46 1.03
C SER A 42 -12.45 -1.76 -0.16
N MET A 43 -13.08 -1.85 -1.32
CA MET A 43 -12.63 -1.14 -2.51
C MET A 43 -12.79 0.36 -2.33
N GLY A 44 -11.80 1.14 -2.76
CA GLY A 44 -11.87 2.59 -2.68
C GLY A 44 -10.52 3.28 -2.74
N THR A 45 -10.56 4.58 -2.52
CA THR A 45 -9.41 5.46 -2.42
C THR A 45 -9.24 5.87 -0.96
N PHE A 46 -8.04 5.66 -0.42
CA PHE A 46 -7.70 5.90 0.98
C PHE A 46 -6.58 6.92 1.08
N LEU A 47 -6.58 7.69 2.16
CA LEU A 47 -5.45 8.55 2.51
C LEU A 47 -4.64 7.85 3.60
N VAL A 48 -3.40 7.47 3.28
CA VAL A 48 -2.48 6.79 4.20
C VAL A 48 -1.20 7.64 4.28
N ASP A 49 -0.89 8.15 5.47
CA ASP A 49 0.25 9.04 5.72
C ASP A 49 0.36 10.27 4.80
N ASN A 50 -0.76 10.80 4.32
CA ASN A 50 -0.85 11.87 3.29
C ASN A 50 -0.52 11.42 1.86
N SER A 51 -0.47 10.11 1.61
CA SER A 51 -0.41 9.52 0.28
C SER A 51 -1.76 8.92 -0.09
N THR A 52 -2.19 9.13 -1.33
CA THR A 52 -3.42 8.51 -1.85
C THR A 52 -3.15 7.09 -2.31
N VAL A 53 -3.92 6.14 -1.77
CA VAL A 53 -3.85 4.70 -2.07
C VAL A 53 -5.17 4.25 -2.67
N ASP A 54 -5.16 3.83 -3.92
CA ASP A 54 -6.32 3.24 -4.59
C ASP A 54 -6.25 1.71 -4.48
N PHE A 55 -7.28 1.11 -3.92
CA PHE A 55 -7.39 -0.33 -3.74
C PHE A 55 -8.61 -0.90 -4.44
N GLN A 56 -8.38 -1.95 -5.21
CA GLN A 56 -9.41 -2.71 -5.90
C GLN A 56 -9.31 -4.18 -5.50
N LYS A 57 -10.43 -4.73 -5.04
CA LYS A 57 -10.60 -6.13 -4.70
C LYS A 57 -11.45 -6.79 -5.78
N LEU A 58 -10.90 -7.78 -6.44
CA LEU A 58 -11.56 -8.59 -7.46
C LEU A 58 -11.60 -10.06 -6.99
N PRO A 59 -12.47 -10.91 -7.56
CA PRO A 59 -12.62 -12.29 -7.09
C PRO A 59 -11.32 -13.13 -7.11
N ASP A 60 -10.39 -12.81 -8.00
CA ASP A 60 -9.15 -13.56 -8.25
C ASP A 60 -7.86 -12.79 -7.91
N LYS A 61 -7.98 -11.51 -7.51
CA LYS A 61 -6.83 -10.63 -7.29
C LYS A 61 -7.17 -9.37 -6.50
N GLU A 62 -6.15 -8.81 -5.89
CA GLU A 62 -6.16 -7.46 -5.32
C GLU A 62 -5.17 -6.58 -6.07
N ILE A 63 -5.53 -5.31 -6.25
CA ILE A 63 -4.74 -4.32 -6.98
C ILE A 63 -4.60 -3.09 -6.10
N LEU A 64 -3.36 -2.68 -5.90
CA LEU A 64 -3.01 -1.44 -5.20
C LEU A 64 -2.31 -0.48 -6.15
N ARG A 65 -2.74 0.78 -6.15
CA ARG A 65 -2.15 1.84 -6.96
C ARG A 65 -1.87 3.06 -6.11
N MET A 66 -0.74 3.70 -6.34
CA MET A 66 -0.38 4.96 -5.71
C MET A 66 0.26 5.87 -6.75
N ALA A 67 -0.33 7.05 -6.95
CA ALA A 67 0.22 8.04 -7.88
C ALA A 67 1.56 8.59 -7.39
N GLY A 68 1.68 8.83 -6.08
CA GLY A 68 2.83 9.46 -5.44
C GLY A 68 2.96 10.96 -5.76
N PRO A 69 4.04 11.62 -5.32
CA PRO A 69 5.13 11.05 -4.53
C PRO A 69 4.66 10.56 -3.16
N LEU A 70 5.18 9.40 -2.72
CA LEU A 70 4.86 8.88 -1.39
C LEU A 70 5.53 9.72 -0.30
N THR A 71 4.83 9.86 0.82
CA THR A 71 5.21 10.66 2.00
C THR A 71 5.75 9.81 3.15
N ALA A 72 5.79 8.48 2.97
CA ALA A 72 6.34 7.49 3.88
C ALA A 72 6.90 6.31 3.07
N ASP A 73 7.69 5.46 3.72
CA ASP A 73 7.97 4.12 3.19
C ASP A 73 6.71 3.25 3.36
N PHE A 74 6.40 2.44 2.34
CA PHE A 74 5.32 1.45 2.38
C PHE A 74 5.92 0.05 2.37
N ILE A 75 5.42 -0.79 3.26
CA ILE A 75 5.84 -2.18 3.46
C ILE A 75 4.59 -3.03 3.25
N ILE A 76 4.68 -3.98 2.33
CA ILE A 76 3.60 -4.86 1.90
C ILE A 76 3.94 -6.32 2.21
#